data_AF-A0A7J6UGA8-F1
#
_entry.id   AF-A0A7J6UGA8-F1
#
_cell.length_a   1.000
_cell.length_b   1.000
_cell.length_c   1.000
_cell.angle_alpha   90.00
_cell.angle_beta   90.00
_cell.angle_gamma   90.00
#
_symmetry.space_group_name_H-M   'P 1'
#
loop_
_entity.id
_entity.type
_entity.pdbx_description
1 polymer ?
#
loop_
_entity_poly.entity_id
_entity_poly.type
_entity_poly.pdbx_seq_one_letter_code
_entity_poly.pdbx_strand_id
1 'polypeptide(L)'
;MSDQPLYDEFGNYIGPDSDVDDASDSESSAAGSEYGGEAAAATQEAVPMDTTEDGAPVEQRIVLAEDKKHYPDADEVYPEAEVVFQDEDTQPITQPIIAPTKTFDFDKLEKEVPELVYDYHFLAGLMEHPSLIRNVAVVGALHSGKTLLCDLLVSHTWADRNKKLGN
;
A
#
# COMPACT_ATOMS: atom_id res chain seq x y z
N MET A 1 -47.21 13.35 -7.13
CA MET A 1 -46.72 13.73 -5.78
C MET A 1 -46.08 12.49 -5.23
N SER A 2 -44.78 12.59 -4.92
CA SER A 2 -43.85 11.51 -4.60
C SER A 2 -44.21 10.76 -3.31
N ASP A 3 -44.37 9.44 -3.39
CA ASP A 3 -44.38 8.55 -2.21
C ASP A 3 -42.97 8.57 -1.59
N GLN A 4 -42.83 9.28 -0.47
CA GLN A 4 -41.63 9.24 0.36
C GLN A 4 -41.62 7.88 1.10
N PRO A 5 -40.47 7.19 1.23
CA PRO A 5 -40.39 5.95 1.98
C PRO A 5 -40.71 6.22 3.46
N LEU A 6 -41.72 5.55 4.01
CA LEU A 6 -42.12 5.71 5.41
C LEU A 6 -41.17 5.00 6.40
N TYR A 7 -40.11 4.36 5.90
CA TYR A 7 -39.12 3.64 6.68
C TYR A 7 -37.70 3.93 6.18
N ASP A 8 -36.76 4.07 7.12
CA ASP A 8 -35.32 4.21 6.86
C ASP A 8 -34.64 2.85 6.55
N GLU A 9 -33.41 2.86 6.02
CA GLU A 9 -32.61 1.69 5.62
C GLU A 9 -32.31 0.71 6.77
N PHE A 10 -32.52 1.15 8.01
CA PHE A 10 -32.42 0.32 9.23
C PHE A 10 -33.77 -0.23 9.72
N GLY A 11 -34.88 0.05 9.01
CA GLY A 11 -36.21 -0.46 9.32
C GLY A 11 -37.02 0.37 10.33
N ASN A 12 -36.57 1.59 10.65
CA ASN A 12 -37.29 2.50 11.56
C ASN A 12 -38.35 3.31 10.81
N TYR A 13 -39.55 3.45 11.38
CA TYR A 13 -40.63 4.25 10.78
C TYR A 13 -40.32 5.74 10.91
N ILE A 14 -40.23 6.43 9.78
CA ILE A 14 -39.96 7.88 9.63
C ILE A 14 -41.16 8.62 9.01
N GLY A 15 -42.30 7.94 8.90
CA GLY A 15 -43.55 8.54 8.41
C GLY A 15 -44.12 9.59 9.38
N PRO A 16 -45.02 10.46 8.91
CA PRO A 16 -45.58 11.53 9.76
C PRO A 16 -46.26 10.95 11.00
N ASP A 17 -45.95 11.54 12.15
CA ASP A 17 -46.35 11.09 13.49
C ASP A 17 -47.85 10.81 13.54
N SER A 18 -48.22 9.55 13.69
CA SER A 18 -49.58 9.17 14.05
C SER A 18 -49.76 9.45 15.54
N ASP A 19 -50.66 10.36 15.89
CA ASP A 19 -51.10 10.64 17.27
C ASP A 19 -51.64 9.35 17.94
N VAL A 20 -50.74 8.55 18.53
CA VAL A 20 -51.05 7.39 19.35
C VAL A 20 -50.31 7.56 20.68
N ASP A 21 -50.94 8.29 21.60
CA ASP A 21 -50.66 8.16 23.02
C ASP A 21 -51.13 6.75 23.47
N ASP A 22 -50.24 5.76 23.50
CA ASP A 22 -50.29 4.66 24.49
C ASP A 22 -48.97 3.84 24.56
N ALA A 23 -48.22 4.11 25.64
CA ALA A 23 -47.35 3.23 26.42
C ALA A 23 -46.39 2.22 25.73
N SER A 24 -45.09 2.51 25.83
CA SER A 24 -44.18 1.68 26.66
C SER A 24 -42.89 2.45 26.94
N ASP A 25 -42.88 3.10 28.09
CA ASP A 25 -41.72 3.76 28.67
C ASP A 25 -40.67 2.74 29.14
N SER A 26 -39.45 3.26 29.25
CA SER A 26 -38.23 2.65 29.71
C SER A 26 -38.34 1.91 31.06
N GLU A 27 -37.33 1.07 31.28
CA GLU A 27 -36.80 0.63 32.57
C GLU A 27 -37.38 -0.61 33.32
N SER A 28 -36.39 -1.45 33.62
CA SER A 28 -36.19 -2.48 34.63
C SER A 28 -37.02 -2.54 35.95
N SER A 29 -37.14 -3.79 36.42
CA SER A 29 -37.05 -4.30 37.82
C SER A 29 -38.32 -4.69 38.62
N ALA A 30 -38.22 -5.93 39.16
CA ALA A 30 -38.63 -6.43 40.48
C ALA A 30 -40.12 -6.54 40.93
N ALA A 31 -40.45 -7.78 41.30
CA ALA A 31 -41.20 -8.24 42.49
C ALA A 31 -42.74 -8.05 42.57
N GLY A 32 -43.44 -9.17 42.33
CA GLY A 32 -44.32 -9.86 43.30
C GLY A 32 -45.73 -9.31 43.59
N SER A 33 -46.77 -10.14 43.38
CA SER A 33 -47.77 -10.54 44.39
C SER A 33 -48.88 -11.44 43.77
N GLU A 34 -49.70 -12.03 44.63
CA GLU A 34 -50.32 -13.37 44.56
C GLU A 34 -51.87 -13.34 44.44
N TYR A 35 -52.47 -14.54 44.25
CA TYR A 35 -53.91 -14.98 44.32
C TYR A 35 -54.71 -15.00 43.00
N GLY A 36 -55.38 -16.08 42.55
CA GLY A 36 -55.54 -17.46 43.04
C GLY A 36 -56.63 -18.26 42.27
N GLY A 37 -56.46 -19.59 42.17
CA GLY A 37 -57.46 -20.62 41.76
C GLY A 37 -57.25 -21.21 40.34
N GLU A 38 -57.14 -22.51 40.07
CA GLU A 38 -57.35 -23.75 40.84
C GLU A 38 -56.73 -24.96 40.07
N ALA A 39 -56.12 -25.89 40.81
CA ALA A 39 -55.82 -27.31 40.51
C ALA A 39 -54.88 -27.73 39.33
N ALA A 40 -53.67 -28.20 39.66
CA ALA A 40 -53.28 -29.63 39.60
C ALA A 40 -51.75 -29.87 39.58
N ALA A 41 -51.30 -30.70 40.54
CA ALA A 41 -50.10 -31.57 40.53
C ALA A 41 -48.70 -30.97 40.29
N ALA A 42 -47.92 -30.93 41.37
CA ALA A 42 -46.50 -30.64 41.41
C ALA A 42 -45.64 -31.70 40.71
N THR A 43 -44.68 -31.28 39.88
CA THR A 43 -43.42 -32.00 39.63
C THR A 43 -42.35 -30.98 39.20
N GLN A 44 -41.47 -30.60 40.13
CA GLN A 44 -40.25 -29.82 39.84
C GLN A 44 -39.16 -30.80 39.39
N GLU A 45 -38.67 -30.67 38.16
CA GLU A 45 -37.40 -31.27 37.77
C GLU A 45 -36.26 -30.27 38.06
N ALA A 46 -35.42 -30.65 39.02
CA ALA A 46 -34.21 -29.93 39.40
C ALA A 46 -33.06 -30.33 38.47
N VAL A 47 -32.41 -29.35 37.85
CA VAL A 47 -31.16 -29.53 37.09
C VAL A 47 -30.01 -29.67 38.11
N PRO A 48 -29.16 -30.70 38.03
CA PRO A 48 -28.18 -30.98 39.08
C PRO A 48 -26.99 -30.01 39.01
N MET A 49 -26.63 -29.50 40.18
CA MET A 49 -25.44 -28.68 40.45
C MET A 49 -24.22 -29.60 40.51
N ASP A 50 -23.33 -29.49 39.52
CA ASP A 50 -22.04 -30.19 39.51
C ASP A 50 -21.15 -29.57 40.59
N THR A 51 -21.06 -30.27 41.73
CA THR A 51 -20.20 -29.94 42.85
C THR A 51 -18.99 -30.84 42.76
N THR A 52 -17.92 -30.35 42.12
CA THR A 52 -16.61 -30.98 42.26
C THR A 52 -16.02 -30.53 43.60
N GLU A 53 -15.96 -31.48 44.53
CA GLU A 53 -15.33 -31.38 45.84
C GLU A 53 -13.80 -31.32 45.66
N ASP A 54 -13.21 -30.12 45.65
CA ASP A 54 -11.85 -29.93 46.15
C ASP A 54 -11.62 -28.47 46.59
N GLY A 55 -11.21 -28.31 47.84
CA GLY A 55 -11.21 -27.04 48.57
C GLY A 55 -10.04 -26.12 48.24
N ALA A 56 -10.20 -25.32 47.19
CA ALA A 56 -9.48 -24.05 47.02
C ALA A 56 -10.49 -22.93 46.75
N PRO A 57 -10.34 -21.71 47.30
CA PRO A 57 -11.22 -20.61 46.94
C PRO A 57 -10.92 -20.26 45.48
N VAL A 58 -11.75 -20.76 44.56
CA VAL A 58 -11.74 -20.28 43.19
C VAL A 58 -12.22 -18.84 43.29
N GLU A 59 -11.31 -17.88 43.22
CA GLU A 59 -11.69 -16.49 43.04
C GLU A 59 -12.49 -16.44 41.73
N GLN A 60 -13.81 -16.44 41.83
CA GLN A 60 -14.73 -16.33 40.70
C GLN A 60 -14.67 -14.89 40.19
N ARG A 61 -13.52 -14.52 39.61
CA ARG A 61 -13.32 -13.27 38.91
C ARG A 61 -14.05 -13.41 37.58
N ILE A 62 -15.20 -12.76 37.50
CA ILE A 62 -16.02 -12.71 36.29
C ILE A 62 -15.17 -12.08 35.18
N VAL A 63 -14.94 -12.83 34.11
CA VAL A 63 -14.26 -12.34 32.90
C VAL A 63 -15.34 -11.76 31.99
N LEU A 64 -15.13 -10.52 31.53
CA LEU A 64 -16.03 -9.91 30.56
C LEU A 64 -16.00 -10.70 29.25
N ALA A 65 -17.09 -10.66 28.49
CA ALA A 65 -17.18 -11.41 27.24
C ALA A 65 -16.12 -10.98 26.20
N GLU A 66 -15.67 -9.72 26.24
CA GLU A 66 -14.59 -9.18 25.40
C GLU A 66 -13.20 -9.69 25.79
N ASP A 67 -12.97 -9.97 27.07
CA ASP A 67 -11.69 -10.46 27.61
C ASP A 67 -11.59 -11.99 27.60
N LYS A 68 -12.57 -12.67 27.01
CA LYS A 68 -12.59 -14.13 26.94
C LYS A 68 -11.50 -14.61 25.97
N LYS A 69 -10.34 -14.95 26.51
CA LYS A 69 -9.30 -15.67 25.77
C LYS A 69 -9.84 -17.03 25.31
N HIS A 70 -10.04 -17.17 24.00
CA HIS A 70 -10.56 -18.40 23.40
C HIS A 70 -9.46 -19.42 23.07
N TYR A 71 -8.21 -18.97 22.91
CA TYR A 71 -7.08 -19.79 22.51
C TYR A 71 -5.86 -19.51 23.40
N PRO A 72 -5.04 -20.53 23.70
CA PRO A 72 -3.78 -20.36 24.42
C PRO A 72 -2.77 -19.56 23.57
N ASP A 73 -1.86 -18.88 24.25
CA ASP A 73 -0.85 -18.04 23.60
C ASP A 73 0.18 -18.94 22.86
N ALA A 74 0.73 -18.47 21.75
CA ALA A 74 1.54 -19.29 20.84
C ALA A 74 2.82 -19.86 21.49
N ASP A 75 3.40 -19.13 22.44
CA ASP A 75 4.58 -19.55 23.21
C ASP A 75 4.29 -20.75 24.14
N GLU A 76 3.04 -20.88 24.60
CA GLU A 76 2.62 -22.02 25.46
C GLU A 76 2.45 -23.29 24.64
N VAL A 77 2.03 -23.16 23.38
CA VAL A 77 1.86 -24.31 22.46
C VAL A 77 3.22 -24.76 21.91
N TYR A 78 4.16 -23.83 21.68
CA TYR A 78 5.47 -24.12 21.09
C TYR A 78 6.64 -23.46 21.85
N PRO A 79 7.05 -24.01 23.02
CA PRO A 79 8.06 -23.38 23.89
C PRO A 79 9.50 -23.43 23.35
N GLU A 80 9.80 -24.25 22.35
CA GLU A 80 11.15 -24.38 21.75
C GLU A 80 11.30 -23.62 20.41
N ALA A 81 10.23 -22.97 19.93
CA ALA A 81 10.22 -22.26 18.65
C ALA A 81 10.18 -20.74 18.86
N GLU A 82 10.84 -20.00 17.97
CA GLU A 82 10.70 -18.54 17.92
C GLU A 82 9.42 -18.19 17.17
N VAL A 83 8.42 -17.65 17.88
CA VAL A 83 7.17 -17.19 17.29
C VAL A 83 7.33 -15.73 16.86
N VAL A 84 7.26 -15.48 15.55
CA VAL A 84 7.30 -14.13 14.99
C VAL A 84 5.97 -13.84 14.29
N PHE A 85 5.28 -12.81 14.76
CA PHE A 85 4.06 -12.29 14.12
C PHE A 85 4.43 -11.17 13.14
N GLN A 86 4.06 -11.31 11.87
CA GLN A 86 4.26 -10.29 10.84
C GLN A 86 2.92 -10.03 10.14
N ASP A 87 2.20 -9.01 10.61
CA ASP A 87 0.90 -8.61 10.07
C ASP A 87 1.03 -7.75 8.80
N GLU A 88 2.16 -7.05 8.66
CA GLU A 88 2.45 -6.18 7.52
C GLU A 88 3.75 -6.58 6.82
N ASP A 89 3.77 -6.36 5.50
CA ASP A 89 4.93 -6.63 4.66
C ASP A 89 6.07 -5.64 4.94
N THR A 90 7.30 -6.16 4.97
CA THR A 90 8.52 -5.35 5.18
C THR A 90 8.96 -4.57 3.93
N GLN A 91 8.47 -4.94 2.74
CA GLN A 91 8.82 -4.31 1.47
C GLN A 91 7.54 -3.86 0.74
N PRO A 92 7.46 -2.59 0.31
CA PRO A 92 6.31 -2.11 -0.45
C PRO A 92 6.31 -2.71 -1.86
N ILE A 93 5.12 -2.86 -2.46
CA ILE A 93 4.95 -3.38 -3.84
C ILE A 93 5.71 -2.57 -4.92
N THR A 94 6.08 -1.33 -4.61
CA THR A 94 6.85 -0.46 -5.52
C THR A 94 8.33 -0.86 -5.62
N GLN A 95 8.85 -1.58 -4.61
CA GLN A 95 10.23 -2.05 -4.60
C GLN A 95 10.29 -3.47 -5.16
N PRO A 96 11.01 -3.71 -6.26
CA PRO A 96 11.17 -5.05 -6.79
C PRO A 96 12.06 -5.89 -5.86
N ILE A 97 11.70 -7.17 -5.69
CA ILE A 97 12.48 -8.14 -4.90
C ILE A 97 13.90 -8.33 -5.49
N ILE A 98 14.02 -8.35 -6.82
CA ILE A 98 15.31 -8.35 -7.53
C ILE A 98 15.46 -7.00 -8.22
N ALA A 99 16.37 -6.18 -7.72
CA ALA A 99 16.65 -4.87 -8.29
C ALA A 99 17.29 -5.02 -9.69
N PRO A 100 16.73 -4.39 -10.75
CA PRO A 100 17.36 -4.38 -12.05
C PRO A 100 18.64 -3.53 -12.02
N THR A 101 19.59 -3.87 -12.89
CA THR A 101 20.81 -3.07 -13.07
C THR A 101 20.47 -1.73 -13.69
N LYS A 102 20.61 -0.65 -12.92
CA LYS A 102 20.41 0.72 -13.40
C LYS A 102 21.74 1.26 -13.91
N THR A 103 21.82 1.63 -15.18
CA THR A 103 22.92 2.44 -15.72
C THR A 103 22.51 3.90 -15.72
N PHE A 104 23.32 4.75 -15.09
CA PHE A 104 23.06 6.20 -15.02
C PHE A 104 23.89 6.91 -16.09
N ASP A 105 23.35 6.95 -17.31
CA ASP A 105 23.95 7.68 -18.43
C ASP A 105 23.24 9.04 -18.56
N PHE A 106 23.80 10.07 -17.90
CA PHE A 106 23.25 11.44 -17.96
C PHE A 106 23.69 12.20 -19.22
N ASP A 107 24.81 11.78 -19.80
CA ASP A 107 25.38 12.35 -21.01
C ASP A 107 25.38 11.32 -22.14
N LYS A 108 25.18 11.81 -23.38
CA LYS A 108 25.33 10.99 -24.58
C LYS A 108 26.81 10.82 -24.89
N LEU A 109 27.45 9.85 -24.23
CA LEU A 109 28.79 9.42 -24.59
C LEU A 109 28.71 8.34 -25.69
N GLU A 110 29.24 8.63 -26.86
CA GLU A 110 29.45 7.62 -27.89
C GLU A 110 30.61 6.70 -27.45
N LYS A 111 30.31 5.42 -27.20
CA LYS A 111 31.31 4.43 -26.78
C LYS A 111 32.15 3.91 -27.95
N GLU A 112 31.62 4.03 -29.16
CA GLU A 112 32.27 3.58 -30.38
C GLU A 112 32.80 4.78 -31.15
N VAL A 113 34.02 4.63 -31.66
CA VAL A 113 34.69 5.65 -32.44
C VAL A 113 34.13 5.61 -33.86
N PRO A 114 33.55 6.70 -34.39
CA PRO A 114 32.96 6.70 -35.72
C PRO A 114 34.04 6.60 -36.81
N GLU A 115 33.66 6.06 -37.98
CA GLU A 115 34.50 6.10 -39.17
C GLU A 115 34.62 7.55 -39.69
N LEU A 116 35.83 8.07 -39.67
CA LEU A 116 36.16 9.42 -40.15
C LEU A 116 36.66 9.40 -41.60
N VAL A 117 36.53 10.52 -42.30
CA VAL A 117 37.08 10.71 -43.65
C VAL A 117 38.61 10.76 -43.66
N TYR A 118 39.22 11.12 -42.53
CA TYR A 118 40.68 11.18 -42.34
C TYR A 118 41.14 10.15 -41.31
N ASP A 119 42.42 9.80 -41.36
CA ASP A 119 43.03 8.85 -40.42
C ASP A 119 43.49 9.53 -39.12
N TYR A 120 43.46 8.79 -38.02
CA TYR A 120 43.90 9.26 -36.70
C TYR A 120 45.39 9.62 -36.68
N HIS A 121 46.22 8.90 -37.43
CA HIS A 121 47.64 9.23 -37.54
C HIS A 121 47.87 10.58 -38.22
N PHE A 122 47.02 10.94 -39.19
CA PHE A 122 47.09 12.24 -39.83
C PHE A 122 46.73 13.37 -38.86
N LEU A 123 45.68 13.20 -38.05
CA LEU A 123 45.32 14.18 -37.01
C LEU A 123 46.44 14.34 -35.98
N ALA A 124 47.04 13.25 -35.52
CA ALA A 124 48.16 13.28 -34.58
C ALA A 124 49.39 14.01 -35.17
N GLY A 125 49.69 13.82 -36.45
CA GLY A 125 50.76 14.55 -37.15
C GLY A 125 50.48 16.05 -37.27
N LEU A 126 49.22 16.47 -37.43
CA LEU A 126 48.85 17.89 -37.41
C LEU A 126 49.06 18.51 -36.03
N MET A 127 48.88 17.75 -34.95
CA MET A 127 49.08 18.23 -33.58
C MET A 127 50.55 18.54 -33.26
N GLU A 128 51.50 17.91 -33.96
CA GLU A 128 52.94 18.16 -33.79
C GLU A 128 53.38 19.51 -34.39
N HIS A 129 52.57 20.09 -35.28
CA HIS A 129 52.88 21.36 -35.95
C HIS A 129 51.90 22.48 -35.51
N PRO A 130 52.27 23.32 -34.53
CA PRO A 130 51.39 24.37 -34.00
C PRO A 130 50.91 25.39 -35.04
N SER A 131 51.64 25.57 -36.16
CA SER A 131 51.26 26.45 -37.26
C SER A 131 50.01 25.99 -38.02
N LEU A 132 49.67 24.70 -37.94
CA LEU A 132 48.51 24.11 -38.63
C LEU A 132 47.26 24.05 -37.73
N ILE A 133 47.41 24.25 -36.42
CA ILE A 133 46.31 24.20 -35.45
C ILE A 133 45.71 25.59 -35.28
N ARG A 134 44.37 25.68 -35.23
CA ARG A 134 43.66 26.92 -34.91
C ARG A 134 42.64 26.67 -33.81
N ASN A 135 42.74 27.44 -32.72
CA ASN A 135 41.77 27.42 -31.63
C ASN A 135 40.67 28.44 -31.93
N VAL A 136 39.46 27.96 -32.22
CA VAL A 136 38.31 28.80 -32.59
C VAL A 136 37.18 28.57 -31.60
N ALA A 137 36.62 29.66 -31.05
CA ALA A 137 35.45 29.61 -30.19
C ALA A 137 34.23 30.18 -30.93
N VAL A 138 33.11 29.44 -30.96
CA VAL A 138 31.85 29.87 -31.59
C VAL A 138 30.93 30.44 -30.51
N VAL A 139 30.74 31.76 -30.50
CA VAL A 139 29.94 32.50 -29.49
C VAL A 139 28.86 33.32 -30.18
N GLY A 140 27.74 33.56 -29.49
CA GLY A 140 26.58 34.25 -30.04
C GLY A 140 25.32 34.06 -29.20
N ALA A 141 24.25 34.79 -29.53
CA ALA A 141 22.99 34.84 -28.77
C ALA A 141 22.24 33.50 -28.67
N LEU A 142 21.28 33.38 -27.75
CA LEU A 142 20.48 32.15 -27.61
C LEU A 142 19.81 31.77 -28.94
N HIS A 143 19.81 30.48 -29.27
CA HIS A 143 19.26 29.92 -30.53
C HIS A 143 19.81 30.51 -31.83
N SER A 144 20.98 31.15 -31.83
CA SER A 144 21.63 31.67 -33.04
C SER A 144 22.25 30.58 -33.96
N GLY A 145 21.94 29.29 -33.77
CA GLY A 145 22.42 28.21 -34.62
C GLY A 145 23.88 27.77 -34.42
N LYS A 146 24.55 28.17 -33.32
CA LYS A 146 25.96 27.78 -33.04
C LYS A 146 26.16 26.27 -33.02
N THR A 147 25.26 25.55 -32.36
CA THR A 147 25.30 24.08 -32.29
C THR A 147 25.08 23.47 -33.67
N LEU A 148 24.15 24.01 -34.47
CA LEU A 148 23.90 23.54 -35.83
C LEU A 148 25.12 23.73 -36.75
N LEU A 149 25.87 24.83 -36.59
CA LEU A 149 27.13 25.03 -37.31
C LEU A 149 28.15 23.95 -36.94
N CYS A 150 28.32 23.65 -35.65
CA CYS A 150 29.19 22.57 -35.20
C CYS A 150 28.73 21.21 -35.72
N ASP A 151 27.42 20.93 -35.69
CA ASP A 151 26.84 19.68 -36.21
C ASP A 151 27.11 19.52 -37.71
N LEU A 152 27.05 20.61 -38.49
CA LEU A 152 27.35 20.59 -39.91
C LEU A 152 28.83 20.27 -40.17
N LEU A 153 29.75 20.91 -39.44
CA LEU A 153 31.19 20.62 -39.56
C LEU A 153 31.50 19.16 -39.20
N VAL A 154 30.92 18.65 -38.11
CA VAL A 154 31.08 17.25 -37.69
C VAL A 154 30.51 16.32 -38.75
N SER A 155 29.32 16.62 -39.29
CA SER A 155 28.67 15.79 -40.31
C SER A 155 29.54 15.58 -41.55
N HIS A 156 30.27 16.62 -41.99
CA HIS A 156 31.18 16.51 -43.13
C HIS A 156 32.44 15.66 -42.81
N THR A 157 32.85 15.56 -41.54
CA THR A 157 34.01 14.76 -41.14
C THR A 157 33.71 13.27 -40.97
N TRP A 158 32.45 12.90 -40.79
CA TRP A 158 32.03 11.51 -40.55
C TRP A 158 31.70 10.81 -41.87
N ALA A 159 32.39 9.71 -42.16
CA ALA A 159 32.18 8.94 -43.38
C ALA A 159 30.84 8.16 -43.33
N ASP A 160 30.50 7.57 -42.19
CA ASP A 160 29.28 6.74 -42.04
C ASP A 160 27.98 7.56 -42.13
N ARG A 161 27.99 8.78 -41.56
CA ARG A 161 26.82 9.67 -41.59
C ARG A 161 26.54 10.19 -43.01
N ASN A 162 27.59 10.47 -43.80
CA ASN A 162 27.46 10.87 -45.20
C ASN A 162 26.92 9.73 -46.08
N LYS A 163 27.34 8.47 -45.83
CA LYS A 163 26.78 7.29 -46.52
C LYS A 163 25.29 7.08 -46.22
N LYS A 164 24.83 7.38 -45.00
CA LYS A 164 23.42 7.24 -44.59
C LYS A 164 22.50 8.37 -45.11
N LEU A 165 23.05 9.53 -45.49
CA LEU A 165 22.30 10.73 -45.89
C LEU A 165 22.23 10.97 -47.41
N GLY A 166 22.85 10.16 -48.25
CA GLY A 166 22.72 10.33 -49.70
C GLY A 166 23.18 9.14 -50.54
N ASN A 167 22.37 8.88 -51.58
CA ASN A 167 22.73 8.49 -52.96
C ASN A 167 23.74 7.36 -53.18
#